data_AF-A0A1V4MTA1-F1
#
_entry.id   AF-A0A1V4MTA1-F1
#
_cell.length_a   1.000
_cell.length_b   1.000
_cell.length_c   1.000
_cell.angle_alpha   90.00
_cell.angle_beta   90.00
_cell.angle_gamma   90.00
#
_symmetry.space_group_name_H-M   'P 1'
#
loop_
_entity.id
_entity.type
_entity.pdbx_description
1 polymer ?
#
loop_
_entity_poly.entity_id
_entity_poly.type
_entity_poly.pdbx_seq_one_letter_code
_entity_poly.pdbx_strand_id
1 'polypeptide(L)'
;MDQSDFRSECIKCGLIFSRYRPPEEREMSYPPPREPLPSLPVRFIRYMLHTNDRIKPVYFTGRLLVLIFIAAWSVSFLQSSLESNYAGSSFMHLVNLPFHEAGHILFSPLGGVMQSLGGSLGQLIMPVTCMLVLLVKTRDTFGASMALWWTGESLLDMAPYINDAVAMRLHLLGGNTGAGAPYGFHDWNYILSELDMLSSHGTIARLAEAGGKALMGLAILWGLMVLIRQMRRLRRTTVKV
;
A
#
# COMPACT_ATOMS: atom_id res chain seq x y z
N MET A 1 71.26 -4.39 -18.35
CA MET A 1 71.79 -4.84 -17.04
C MET A 1 71.43 -6.31 -16.91
N ASP A 2 72.39 -7.18 -17.18
CA ASP A 2 72.27 -8.63 -17.01
C ASP A 2 72.02 -8.97 -15.55
N GLN A 3 70.86 -9.56 -15.24
CA GLN A 3 70.62 -10.24 -13.98
C GLN A 3 70.34 -11.71 -14.28
N SER A 4 71.09 -12.59 -13.61
CA SER A 4 71.03 -14.05 -13.67
C SER A 4 69.59 -14.59 -13.57
N ASP A 5 69.20 -15.41 -14.54
CA ASP A 5 67.89 -16.02 -14.85
C ASP A 5 67.19 -16.86 -13.74
N PHE A 6 67.63 -16.82 -12.48
CA PHE A 6 67.16 -17.73 -11.43
C PHE A 6 66.47 -17.06 -10.23
N ARG A 7 66.28 -15.74 -10.21
CA ARG A 7 65.62 -15.08 -9.06
C ARG A 7 64.15 -14.84 -9.33
N SER A 8 63.28 -15.38 -8.47
CA SER A 8 61.84 -15.18 -8.50
C SER A 8 61.39 -13.78 -8.05
N GLU A 9 62.30 -12.99 -7.47
CA GLU A 9 62.02 -11.67 -6.89
C GLU A 9 63.14 -10.65 -7.17
N CYS A 10 62.76 -9.42 -7.51
CA CYS A 10 63.68 -8.31 -7.72
C CYS A 10 64.14 -7.69 -6.39
N ILE A 11 65.44 -7.77 -6.08
CA ILE A 11 66.02 -7.30 -4.80
C ILE A 11 65.89 -5.77 -4.61
N LYS A 12 65.76 -5.01 -5.69
CA LYS A 12 65.69 -3.54 -5.61
C LYS A 12 64.31 -3.03 -5.23
N CYS A 13 63.25 -3.73 -5.62
CA CYS A 13 61.86 -3.26 -5.43
C CYS A 13 60.89 -4.33 -4.91
N GLY A 14 61.34 -5.56 -4.65
CA GLY A 14 60.53 -6.67 -4.15
C GLY A 14 59.55 -7.27 -5.17
N LEU A 15 59.74 -6.98 -6.48
CA LEU A 15 58.82 -7.47 -7.51
C LEU A 15 58.99 -8.98 -7.74
N ILE A 16 57.96 -9.77 -7.45
CA ILE A 16 57.94 -11.22 -7.72
C ILE A 16 57.49 -11.46 -9.16
N PHE A 17 58.38 -11.97 -10.02
CA PHE A 17 58.12 -12.12 -11.45
C PHE A 17 56.98 -13.08 -11.78
N SER A 18 56.79 -14.14 -10.97
CA SER A 18 55.67 -15.09 -11.15
C SER A 18 54.29 -14.48 -10.88
N ARG A 19 54.22 -13.32 -10.23
CA ARG A 19 52.98 -12.58 -9.96
C ARG A 19 52.89 -11.29 -10.79
N TYR A 20 53.94 -10.94 -11.51
CA TYR A 20 53.95 -9.77 -12.35
C TYR A 20 53.23 -10.08 -13.66
N ARG A 21 52.04 -9.50 -13.81
CA ARG A 21 51.28 -9.55 -15.07
C ARG A 21 51.57 -8.28 -15.86
N PRO A 22 52.29 -8.35 -16.98
CA PRO A 22 52.61 -7.16 -17.78
C PRO A 22 51.31 -6.48 -18.25
N PRO A 23 51.32 -5.14 -18.44
CA PRO A 23 50.14 -4.39 -18.86
C PRO A 23 49.49 -4.90 -20.14
N GLU A 24 50.26 -5.52 -21.05
CA GLU A 24 49.79 -6.10 -22.30
C GLU A 24 48.94 -7.38 -22.11
N GLU A 25 49.16 -8.12 -21.02
CA GLU A 25 48.36 -9.30 -20.64
C GLU A 25 47.19 -8.95 -19.71
N ARG A 26 47.10 -7.70 -19.24
CA ARG A 26 45.85 -7.16 -18.75
C ARG A 26 45.02 -6.86 -19.98
N GLU A 27 44.16 -7.81 -20.37
CA GLU A 27 42.96 -7.42 -21.09
C GLU A 27 42.39 -6.21 -20.34
N MET A 28 42.43 -5.03 -20.97
CA MET A 28 41.66 -3.90 -20.51
C MET A 28 40.21 -4.33 -20.67
N SER A 29 39.68 -4.96 -19.63
CA SER A 29 38.25 -5.08 -19.42
C SER A 29 37.76 -3.66 -19.22
N TYR A 30 37.51 -2.96 -20.32
CA TYR A 30 36.71 -1.75 -20.31
C TYR A 30 35.43 -2.13 -19.56
N PRO A 31 35.10 -1.45 -18.45
CA PRO A 31 33.80 -1.66 -17.85
C PRO A 31 32.78 -1.47 -18.97
N PRO A 32 31.81 -2.39 -19.12
CA PRO A 32 30.81 -2.27 -20.17
C PRO A 32 30.21 -0.86 -20.10
N PRO A 33 29.86 -0.24 -21.24
CA PRO A 33 29.27 1.08 -21.26
C PRO A 33 28.18 1.18 -20.19
N ARG A 34 28.27 2.17 -19.30
CA ARG A 34 27.28 2.34 -18.23
C ARG A 34 25.90 2.44 -18.89
N GLU A 35 25.06 1.43 -18.68
CA GLU A 35 23.69 1.49 -19.17
C GLU A 35 23.03 2.77 -18.63
N PRO A 36 22.36 3.56 -19.49
CA PRO A 36 21.69 4.76 -19.05
C PRO A 36 20.66 4.39 -17.96
N LEU A 37 20.65 5.18 -16.87
CA LEU A 37 19.71 4.95 -15.79
C LEU A 37 18.28 4.98 -16.35
N PRO A 38 17.42 4.01 -15.98
CA PRO A 38 16.04 4.01 -16.42
C PRO A 38 15.34 5.29 -15.94
N SER A 39 14.40 5.78 -16.76
CA SER A 39 13.60 6.96 -16.45
C SER A 39 12.84 6.81 -15.13
N LEU A 40 12.49 7.94 -14.49
CA LEU A 40 11.76 7.95 -13.22
C LEU A 40 10.48 7.07 -13.24
N PRO A 41 9.63 7.10 -14.28
CA PRO A 41 8.45 6.23 -14.34
C PRO A 41 8.80 4.74 -14.33
N VAL A 42 9.85 4.34 -15.05
CA VAL A 42 10.29 2.94 -15.11
C VAL A 42 10.83 2.48 -13.76
N ARG A 43 11.58 3.34 -13.05
CA ARG A 43 12.06 3.07 -11.69
C ARG A 43 10.90 2.92 -10.72
N PHE A 44 9.90 3.79 -10.79
CA PHE A 44 8.71 3.74 -9.95
C PHE A 44 7.91 2.45 -10.17
N ILE A 45 7.62 2.10 -11.42
CA ILE A 45 6.92 0.85 -11.76
C ILE A 45 7.70 -0.37 -11.26
N ARG A 46 9.02 -0.39 -11.44
CA ARG A 46 9.88 -1.48 -10.95
C ARG A 46 9.83 -1.59 -9.42
N TYR A 47 9.74 -0.46 -8.72
CA TYR A 47 9.64 -0.41 -7.27
C TYR A 47 8.29 -0.92 -6.77
N MET A 48 7.18 -0.43 -7.35
CA MET A 48 5.82 -0.86 -7.01
C MET A 48 5.58 -2.35 -7.30
N LEU A 49 6.28 -2.91 -8.28
CA LEU A 49 6.11 -4.28 -8.74
C LEU A 49 7.31 -5.15 -8.36
N HIS A 50 8.09 -4.71 -7.38
CA HIS A 50 9.20 -5.46 -6.83
C HIS A 50 8.72 -6.77 -6.22
N THR A 51 9.44 -7.84 -6.50
CA THR A 51 9.17 -9.18 -5.95
C THR A 51 10.48 -9.71 -5.41
N ASN A 52 10.51 -10.20 -4.17
CA ASN A 52 11.70 -10.82 -3.61
C ASN A 52 12.11 -12.05 -4.46
N ASP A 53 13.40 -12.25 -4.69
CA ASP A 53 13.92 -13.27 -5.60
C ASP A 53 13.79 -14.71 -5.06
N ARG A 54 13.54 -14.89 -3.75
CA ARG A 54 13.40 -16.20 -3.10
C ARG A 54 12.01 -16.43 -2.50
N ILE A 55 10.98 -16.43 -3.34
CA ILE A 55 9.63 -16.77 -2.88
C ILE A 55 9.47 -18.29 -2.90
N LYS A 56 9.24 -18.90 -1.73
CA LYS A 56 8.86 -20.32 -1.65
C LYS A 56 7.47 -20.50 -2.27
N PRO A 57 7.18 -21.62 -2.98
CA PRO A 57 5.87 -21.87 -3.59
C PRO A 57 4.68 -21.71 -2.63
N VAL A 58 4.86 -22.09 -1.35
CA VAL A 58 3.83 -21.92 -0.30
C VAL A 58 3.38 -20.46 -0.14
N TYR A 59 4.30 -19.49 -0.19
CA TYR A 59 3.95 -18.07 -0.06
C TYR A 59 3.22 -17.56 -1.30
N PHE A 60 3.59 -18.05 -2.49
CA PHE A 60 2.88 -17.71 -3.72
C PHE A 60 1.43 -18.23 -3.67
N THR A 61 1.24 -19.51 -3.31
CA THR A 61 -0.08 -20.11 -3.18
C THR A 61 -0.93 -19.37 -2.15
N GLY A 62 -0.39 -19.06 -0.97
CA GLY A 62 -1.10 -18.29 0.05
C GLY A 62 -1.56 -16.92 -0.47
N ARG A 63 -0.67 -16.17 -1.13
CA ARG A 63 -1.01 -14.86 -1.71
C ARG A 63 -2.05 -14.97 -2.83
N LEU A 64 -1.99 -16.01 -3.65
CA LEU A 64 -2.99 -16.27 -4.67
C LEU A 64 -4.38 -16.52 -4.05
N LEU A 65 -4.45 -17.35 -3.00
CA LEU A 65 -5.69 -17.62 -2.28
C LEU A 65 -6.25 -16.34 -1.64
N VAL A 66 -5.40 -15.54 -1.01
CA VAL A 66 -5.80 -14.24 -0.44
C VAL A 66 -6.34 -13.31 -1.53
N LEU A 67 -5.67 -13.20 -2.68
CA LEU A 67 -6.13 -12.34 -3.77
C LEU A 67 -7.47 -12.82 -4.34
N ILE A 68 -7.66 -14.13 -4.51
CA ILE A 68 -8.94 -14.69 -4.99
C ILE A 68 -10.05 -14.38 -3.99
N PHE A 69 -9.81 -14.61 -2.71
CA PHE A 69 -10.77 -14.31 -1.65
C PHE A 69 -11.15 -12.82 -1.64
N ILE A 70 -10.16 -11.93 -1.62
CA ILE A 70 -10.37 -10.48 -1.62
C ILE A 70 -11.07 -10.02 -2.90
N ALA A 71 -10.69 -10.54 -4.07
CA ALA A 71 -11.34 -10.20 -5.33
C ALA A 71 -12.80 -10.66 -5.37
N ALA A 72 -13.09 -11.87 -4.88
CA ALA A 72 -14.45 -12.38 -4.78
C ALA A 72 -15.29 -11.54 -3.80
N TRP A 73 -14.76 -11.21 -2.63
CA TRP A 73 -15.45 -10.38 -1.65
C TRP A 73 -15.67 -8.96 -2.16
N SER A 74 -14.72 -8.41 -2.92
CA SER A 74 -14.84 -7.10 -3.55
C SER A 74 -16.05 -6.99 -4.48
N VAL A 75 -16.49 -8.08 -5.11
CA VAL A 75 -17.70 -8.05 -5.96
C VAL A 75 -18.91 -7.60 -5.14
N SER A 76 -19.06 -8.07 -3.89
CA SER A 76 -20.15 -7.67 -3.00
C SER A 76 -20.16 -6.16 -2.73
N PHE A 77 -18.99 -5.58 -2.44
CA PHE A 77 -18.85 -4.14 -2.24
C PHE A 77 -19.11 -3.34 -3.52
N LEU A 78 -18.60 -3.78 -4.67
CA LEU A 78 -18.79 -3.08 -5.95
C LEU A 78 -20.26 -3.06 -6.40
N GLN A 79 -21.00 -4.14 -6.11
CA GLN A 79 -22.43 -4.28 -6.44
C GLN A 79 -23.34 -3.60 -5.42
N SER A 80 -22.88 -3.41 -4.19
CA SER A 80 -23.65 -2.72 -3.16
C SER A 80 -23.91 -1.26 -3.53
N SER A 81 -25.11 -0.78 -3.18
CA SER A 81 -25.47 0.63 -3.24
C SER A 81 -25.10 1.33 -1.94
N LEU A 82 -24.88 2.64 -2.02
CA LEU A 82 -24.66 3.51 -0.85
C LEU A 82 -25.69 3.29 0.27
N GLU A 83 -26.97 3.20 -0.09
CA GLU A 83 -28.08 3.05 0.87
C GLU A 83 -28.10 1.69 1.59
N SER A 84 -27.47 0.66 1.02
CA SER A 84 -27.46 -0.68 1.62
C SER A 84 -26.61 -0.76 2.89
N ASN A 85 -25.70 0.20 3.08
CA ASN A 85 -24.71 0.20 4.15
C ASN A 85 -23.97 -1.15 4.29
N TYR A 86 -23.66 -1.80 3.16
CA TYR A 86 -23.01 -3.11 3.17
C TYR A 86 -21.64 -3.09 3.87
N ALA A 87 -20.84 -2.04 3.62
CA ALA A 87 -19.53 -1.92 4.26
C ALA A 87 -19.64 -1.69 5.78
N GLY A 88 -20.54 -0.79 6.21
CA GLY A 88 -20.81 -0.55 7.65
C GLY A 88 -21.46 -1.71 8.39
N SER A 89 -22.07 -2.66 7.69
CA SER A 89 -22.57 -3.91 8.28
C SER A 89 -21.58 -5.08 8.19
N SER A 90 -20.43 -4.88 7.54
CA SER A 90 -19.41 -5.90 7.40
C SER A 90 -18.53 -5.99 8.64
N PHE A 91 -17.83 -7.12 8.79
CA PHE A 91 -16.82 -7.27 9.84
C PHE A 91 -15.72 -6.19 9.77
N MET A 92 -15.42 -5.65 8.59
CA MET A 92 -14.37 -4.62 8.44
C MET A 92 -14.73 -3.31 9.16
N HIS A 93 -16.01 -2.99 9.31
CA HIS A 93 -16.43 -1.85 10.12
C HIS A 93 -15.88 -1.94 11.54
N LEU A 94 -15.93 -3.14 12.15
CA LEU A 94 -15.38 -3.40 13.49
C LEU A 94 -13.84 -3.27 13.54
N VAL A 95 -13.16 -3.48 12.42
CA VAL A 95 -11.71 -3.30 12.30
C VAL A 95 -11.35 -1.82 12.15
N ASN A 96 -12.18 -1.04 11.46
CA ASN A 96 -11.99 0.39 11.23
C ASN A 96 -12.26 1.23 12.50
N LEU A 97 -13.26 0.82 13.27
CA LEU A 97 -13.81 1.57 14.40
C LEU A 97 -12.79 2.00 15.47
N PRO A 98 -11.84 1.14 15.94
CA PRO A 98 -10.84 1.59 16.90
C PRO A 98 -9.95 2.72 16.37
N PHE A 99 -9.69 2.75 15.06
CA PHE A 99 -8.90 3.81 14.43
C PHE A 99 -9.73 5.09 14.25
N HIS A 100 -11.05 4.96 14.04
CA HIS A 100 -11.98 6.09 14.07
C HIS A 100 -11.99 6.73 15.47
N GLU A 101 -12.22 5.96 16.52
CA GLU A 101 -12.24 6.50 17.89
C GLU A 101 -10.88 7.12 18.30
N ALA A 102 -9.78 6.46 17.96
CA ALA A 102 -8.44 7.01 18.20
C ALA A 102 -8.18 8.30 17.43
N GLY A 103 -8.77 8.42 16.23
CA GLY A 103 -8.71 9.61 15.41
C GLY A 103 -9.32 10.83 16.09
N HIS A 104 -10.48 10.70 16.73
CA HIS A 104 -11.06 11.79 17.52
C HIS A 104 -10.10 12.30 18.60
N ILE A 105 -9.49 11.38 19.35
CA ILE A 105 -8.56 11.73 20.43
C ILE A 105 -7.32 12.44 19.86
N LEU A 106 -6.73 11.89 18.80
CA LEU A 106 -5.50 12.41 18.21
C LEU A 106 -5.67 13.82 17.63
N PHE A 107 -6.82 14.10 17.02
CA PHE A 107 -7.10 15.39 16.38
C PHE A 107 -7.87 16.38 17.28
N SER A 108 -8.26 15.97 18.49
CA SER A 108 -8.94 16.84 19.47
C SER A 108 -8.22 18.18 19.76
N PRO A 109 -6.88 18.27 19.80
CA PRO A 109 -6.20 19.54 20.08
C PRO A 109 -6.38 20.59 18.98
N LEU A 110 -6.88 20.21 17.80
CA LEU A 110 -7.05 21.08 16.63
C LEU A 110 -8.45 21.70 16.53
N GLY A 111 -9.30 21.52 17.55
CA GLY A 111 -10.65 22.07 17.63
C GLY A 111 -11.75 21.11 17.19
N GLY A 112 -13.02 21.46 17.43
CA GLY A 112 -14.16 20.55 17.29
C GLY A 112 -14.34 19.95 15.89
N VAL A 113 -14.20 20.75 14.84
CA VAL A 113 -14.32 20.26 13.45
C VAL A 113 -13.23 19.25 13.13
N MET A 114 -11.99 19.53 13.52
CA MET A 114 -10.87 18.61 13.34
C MET A 114 -10.97 17.38 14.22
N GLN A 115 -11.50 17.50 15.44
CA GLN A 115 -11.80 16.36 16.30
C GLN A 115 -12.77 15.41 15.61
N SER A 116 -13.91 15.92 15.12
CA SER A 116 -14.94 15.11 14.45
C SER A 116 -14.41 14.50 13.15
N LEU A 117 -13.72 15.31 12.33
CA LEU A 117 -13.05 14.83 11.12
C LEU A 117 -11.94 13.81 11.42
N GLY A 118 -11.34 13.93 12.60
CA GLY A 118 -10.29 13.06 13.12
C GLY A 118 -10.67 11.61 13.08
N GLY A 119 -11.93 11.25 13.32
CA GLY A 119 -12.36 9.85 13.27
C GLY A 119 -12.20 9.26 11.87
N SER A 120 -12.82 9.90 10.88
CA SER A 120 -12.68 9.51 9.48
C SER A 120 -11.22 9.56 8.98
N LEU A 121 -10.42 10.52 9.44
CA LEU A 121 -9.00 10.57 9.14
C LEU A 121 -8.23 9.41 9.75
N GLY A 122 -8.46 9.06 11.01
CA GLY A 122 -7.81 7.93 11.69
C GLY A 122 -8.09 6.61 10.98
N GLN A 123 -9.35 6.38 10.62
CA GLN A 123 -9.79 5.23 9.83
C GLN A 123 -9.07 5.12 8.47
N LEU A 124 -8.75 6.24 7.80
CA LEU A 124 -8.04 6.23 6.51
C LEU A 124 -6.51 6.22 6.65
N ILE A 125 -5.97 6.92 7.65
CA ILE A 125 -4.53 7.03 7.88
C ILE A 125 -3.94 5.66 8.20
N MET A 126 -4.61 4.86 9.03
CA MET A 126 -4.08 3.56 9.44
C MET A 126 -3.77 2.61 8.25
N PRO A 127 -4.72 2.28 7.36
CA PRO A 127 -4.43 1.42 6.21
C PRO A 127 -3.40 2.04 5.26
N VAL A 128 -3.40 3.37 5.08
CA VAL A 128 -2.38 4.06 4.28
C VAL A 128 -1.00 3.91 4.91
N THR A 129 -0.87 4.04 6.22
CA THR A 129 0.39 3.81 6.95
C THR A 129 0.84 2.36 6.77
N CYS A 130 -0.05 1.38 6.91
CA CYS A 130 0.25 -0.03 6.64
C CYS A 130 0.78 -0.23 5.21
N MET A 131 0.11 0.36 4.20
CA MET A 131 0.54 0.31 2.81
C MET A 131 1.96 0.87 2.66
N LEU A 132 2.21 2.06 3.19
CA LEU A 132 3.52 2.73 3.08
C LEU A 132 4.63 1.95 3.80
N VAL A 133 4.37 1.41 4.99
CA VAL A 133 5.34 0.60 5.73
C VAL A 133 5.66 -0.69 4.98
N LEU A 134 4.64 -1.40 4.49
CA LEU A 134 4.82 -2.64 3.73
C LEU A 134 5.58 -2.39 2.42
N LEU A 135 5.28 -1.30 1.75
CA LEU A 135 5.92 -0.93 0.50
C LEU A 135 7.38 -0.47 0.72
N VAL A 136 7.61 0.43 1.67
CA VAL A 136 8.90 1.13 1.82
C VAL A 136 9.88 0.36 2.70
N LYS A 137 9.43 -0.13 3.85
CA LYS A 137 10.29 -0.74 4.87
C LYS A 137 10.48 -2.23 4.62
N THR A 138 9.39 -2.98 4.39
CA THR A 138 9.48 -4.44 4.24
C THR A 138 9.62 -4.89 2.79
N ARG A 139 9.39 -3.98 1.82
CA ARG A 139 9.35 -4.28 0.37
C ARG A 139 8.35 -5.38 0.03
N ASP A 140 7.28 -5.51 0.81
CA ASP A 140 6.16 -6.40 0.52
C ASP A 140 5.11 -5.66 -0.32
N THR A 141 5.32 -5.68 -1.63
CA THR A 141 4.42 -5.06 -2.61
C THR A 141 3.04 -5.72 -2.66
N PHE A 142 2.94 -7.02 -2.38
CA PHE A 142 1.65 -7.70 -2.31
C PHE A 142 0.90 -7.25 -1.06
N GLY A 143 1.55 -7.26 0.11
CA GLY A 143 0.95 -6.75 1.34
C GLY A 143 0.50 -5.29 1.22
N ALA A 144 1.32 -4.44 0.58
CA ALA A 144 0.95 -3.05 0.29
C ALA A 144 -0.32 -2.94 -0.55
N SER A 145 -0.50 -3.80 -1.56
CA SER A 145 -1.75 -3.82 -2.34
C SER A 145 -2.96 -4.22 -1.50
N MET A 146 -2.81 -5.13 -0.53
CA MET A 146 -3.91 -5.50 0.38
C MET A 146 -4.23 -4.37 1.38
N ALA A 147 -3.24 -3.61 1.81
CA ALA A 147 -3.48 -2.43 2.63
C ALA A 147 -4.16 -1.30 1.82
N LEU A 148 -3.85 -1.14 0.52
CA LEU A 148 -4.59 -0.24 -0.36
C LEU A 148 -6.05 -0.67 -0.54
N TRP A 149 -6.29 -1.98 -0.63
CA TRP A 149 -7.65 -2.54 -0.63
C TRP A 149 -8.41 -2.14 0.63
N TRP A 150 -7.76 -2.25 1.80
CA TRP A 150 -8.33 -1.82 3.07
C TRP A 150 -8.63 -0.31 3.07
N THR A 151 -7.77 0.55 2.53
CA THR A 151 -8.11 1.98 2.36
C THR A 151 -9.37 2.19 1.50
N GLY A 152 -9.52 1.41 0.43
CA GLY A 152 -10.72 1.45 -0.40
C GLY A 152 -11.97 1.02 0.37
N GLU A 153 -11.88 -0.06 1.14
CA GLU A 153 -12.95 -0.54 2.02
C GLU A 153 -13.32 0.52 3.07
N SER A 154 -12.34 1.15 3.72
CA SER A 154 -12.58 2.19 4.72
C SER A 154 -13.31 3.41 4.14
N LEU A 155 -13.08 3.76 2.87
CA LEU A 155 -13.86 4.79 2.18
C LEU A 155 -15.31 4.36 1.92
N LEU A 156 -15.53 3.08 1.58
CA LEU A 156 -16.87 2.53 1.35
C LEU A 156 -17.68 2.43 2.64
N ASP A 157 -17.01 2.10 3.75
CA ASP A 157 -17.56 2.07 5.09
C ASP A 157 -18.02 3.48 5.55
N MET A 158 -17.20 4.49 5.25
CA MET A 158 -17.49 5.88 5.58
C MET A 158 -18.60 6.52 4.71
N ALA A 159 -18.78 6.07 3.46
CA ALA A 159 -19.67 6.74 2.51
C ALA A 159 -21.15 6.78 2.96
N PRO A 160 -21.78 5.69 3.43
CA PRO A 160 -23.13 5.72 3.97
C PRO A 160 -23.25 6.64 5.20
N TYR A 161 -22.21 6.70 6.04
CA TYR A 161 -22.17 7.58 7.21
C TYR A 161 -22.15 9.06 6.82
N ILE A 162 -21.41 9.44 5.77
CA ILE A 162 -21.49 10.79 5.18
C ILE A 162 -22.90 11.06 4.63
N ASN A 163 -23.47 10.08 3.91
CA ASN A 163 -24.78 10.24 3.28
C ASN A 163 -25.88 10.49 4.32
N ASP A 164 -25.77 9.85 5.48
CA ASP A 164 -26.70 9.97 6.60
C ASP A 164 -26.56 11.28 7.40
N ALA A 165 -25.66 12.21 7.04
CA ALA A 165 -25.42 13.44 7.80
C ALA A 165 -26.66 14.32 8.06
N VAL A 166 -27.70 14.25 7.21
CA VAL A 166 -28.96 14.99 7.44
C VAL A 166 -29.98 14.15 8.21
N ALA A 167 -30.12 12.88 7.83
CA ALA A 167 -31.15 11.99 8.36
C ALA A 167 -30.78 11.43 9.75
N MET A 168 -29.49 11.22 9.99
CA MET A 168 -28.85 10.78 11.22
C MET A 168 -29.53 9.54 11.84
N ARG A 169 -29.85 8.55 11.00
CA ARG A 169 -30.59 7.33 11.35
C ARG A 169 -29.69 6.12 11.59
N LEU A 170 -28.44 6.17 11.14
CA LEU A 170 -27.49 5.10 11.39
C LEU A 170 -27.22 4.99 12.90
N HIS A 171 -27.10 3.74 13.36
CA HIS A 171 -26.70 3.48 14.74
C HIS A 171 -25.22 3.82 14.90
N LEU A 172 -24.93 4.68 15.87
CA LEU A 172 -23.60 5.08 16.27
C LEU A 172 -23.03 4.11 17.31
N LEU A 173 -21.74 4.27 17.61
CA LEU A 173 -21.12 3.59 18.74
C LEU A 173 -21.93 3.88 20.03
N GLY A 174 -22.25 2.83 20.79
CA GLY A 174 -23.05 2.94 22.00
C GLY A 174 -24.57 2.79 21.79
N GLY A 175 -25.03 2.58 20.55
CA GLY A 175 -26.41 2.16 20.25
C GLY A 175 -27.42 3.30 20.07
N ASN A 176 -26.99 4.56 20.15
CA ASN A 176 -27.83 5.71 19.83
C ASN A 176 -27.78 6.02 18.33
N THR A 177 -28.71 6.85 17.85
CA THR A 177 -28.63 7.47 16.52
C THR A 177 -28.25 8.95 16.66
N GLY A 178 -27.70 9.55 15.60
CA GLY A 178 -27.37 10.98 15.63
C GLY A 178 -28.61 11.86 15.85
N ALA A 179 -29.77 11.46 15.32
CA ALA A 179 -31.04 12.19 15.52
C ALA A 179 -31.55 12.16 16.97
N GLY A 180 -31.17 11.13 17.73
CA GLY A 180 -31.54 10.97 19.15
C GLY A 180 -30.49 11.51 20.13
N ALA A 181 -29.40 12.07 19.64
CA ALA A 181 -28.26 12.51 20.45
C ALA A 181 -28.06 14.04 20.39
N PRO A 182 -27.31 14.63 21.34
CA PRO A 182 -26.97 16.05 21.31
C PRO A 182 -26.22 16.46 20.03
N TYR A 183 -26.29 17.74 19.67
CA TYR A 183 -25.50 18.28 18.56
C TYR A 183 -24.01 17.97 18.73
N GLY A 184 -23.35 17.58 17.65
CA GLY A 184 -21.95 17.15 17.66
C GLY A 184 -21.71 15.64 17.82
N PHE A 185 -22.74 14.84 18.10
CA PHE A 185 -22.57 13.37 18.21
C PHE A 185 -22.40 12.65 16.87
N HIS A 186 -23.00 13.18 15.79
CA HIS A 186 -22.85 12.62 14.44
C HIS A 186 -21.80 13.44 13.69
N ASP A 187 -20.62 12.86 13.49
CA ASP A 187 -19.43 13.58 13.01
C ASP A 187 -19.71 14.34 11.71
N TRP A 188 -20.26 13.67 10.71
CA TRP A 188 -20.50 14.28 9.40
C TRP A 188 -21.64 15.29 9.38
N ASN A 189 -22.61 15.19 10.30
CA ASN A 189 -23.59 16.25 10.48
C ASN A 189 -22.89 17.50 11.01
N TYR A 190 -22.09 17.34 12.07
CA TYR A 190 -21.36 18.43 12.71
C TYR A 190 -20.36 19.08 11.75
N ILE A 191 -19.46 18.30 11.13
CA ILE A 191 -18.46 18.78 10.17
C ILE A 191 -19.12 19.60 9.05
N LEU A 192 -20.17 19.06 8.42
CA LEU A 192 -20.79 19.75 7.29
C LEU A 192 -21.65 20.94 7.71
N SER A 193 -22.21 20.93 8.93
CA SER A 193 -22.93 22.09 9.47
C SER A 193 -21.98 23.24 9.79
N GLU A 194 -20.88 22.96 10.47
CA GLU A 194 -19.86 23.98 10.84
C GLU A 194 -19.15 24.56 9.61
N LEU A 195 -19.10 23.82 8.50
CA LEU A 195 -18.52 24.28 7.23
C LEU A 195 -19.54 24.90 6.27
N ASP A 196 -20.82 24.99 6.64
CA ASP A 196 -21.91 25.43 5.76
C ASP A 196 -22.01 24.62 4.45
N MET A 197 -21.73 23.31 4.55
CA MET A 197 -21.67 22.35 3.45
C MET A 197 -22.68 21.20 3.61
N LEU A 198 -23.65 21.31 4.53
CA LEU A 198 -24.59 20.23 4.84
C LEU A 198 -25.36 19.76 3.60
N SER A 199 -25.73 20.67 2.69
CA SER A 199 -26.40 20.34 1.42
C SER A 199 -25.55 19.46 0.47
N SER A 200 -24.24 19.42 0.66
CA SER A 200 -23.30 18.65 -0.18
C SER A 200 -23.09 17.21 0.30
N HIS A 201 -23.71 16.80 1.42
CA HIS A 201 -23.51 15.48 2.04
C HIS A 201 -23.57 14.31 1.05
N GLY A 202 -24.62 14.23 0.22
CA GLY A 202 -24.78 13.15 -0.74
C GLY A 202 -23.73 13.16 -1.86
N THR A 203 -23.21 14.33 -2.26
CA THR A 203 -22.13 14.41 -3.25
C THR A 203 -20.81 13.93 -2.66
N ILE A 204 -20.50 14.34 -1.42
CA ILE A 204 -19.29 13.89 -0.71
C ILE A 204 -19.34 12.38 -0.47
N ALA A 205 -20.51 11.86 -0.08
CA ALA A 205 -20.73 10.42 0.09
C ALA A 205 -20.47 9.64 -1.21
N ARG A 206 -21.01 10.09 -2.34
CA ARG A 206 -20.77 9.46 -3.66
C ARG A 206 -19.30 9.54 -4.09
N LEU A 207 -18.60 10.63 -3.76
CA LEU A 207 -17.17 10.74 -4.04
C LEU A 207 -16.36 9.76 -3.19
N ALA A 208 -16.69 9.61 -1.90
CA ALA A 208 -16.09 8.60 -1.03
C ALA A 208 -16.36 7.19 -1.56
N GLU A 209 -17.61 6.89 -1.95
CA GLU A 209 -17.98 5.60 -2.52
C GLU A 209 -17.20 5.31 -3.82
N ALA A 210 -17.20 6.25 -4.77
CA ALA A 210 -16.50 6.10 -6.03
C ALA A 210 -14.98 5.93 -5.83
N GLY A 211 -14.40 6.72 -4.93
CA GLY A 211 -12.99 6.61 -4.52
C GLY A 211 -12.69 5.23 -3.91
N GLY A 212 -13.53 4.76 -3.00
CA GLY A 212 -13.41 3.45 -2.39
C GLY A 212 -13.44 2.31 -3.41
N LYS A 213 -14.45 2.31 -4.31
CA LYS A 213 -14.57 1.32 -5.40
C LYS A 213 -13.36 1.36 -6.33
N ALA A 214 -12.86 2.55 -6.67
CA ALA A 214 -11.69 2.72 -7.52
C ALA A 214 -10.41 2.20 -6.85
N LEU A 215 -10.14 2.56 -5.60
CA LEU A 215 -8.98 2.07 -4.85
C LEU A 215 -9.00 0.54 -4.71
N MET A 216 -10.18 -0.02 -4.45
CA MET A 216 -10.37 -1.46 -4.32
C MET A 216 -10.04 -2.19 -5.63
N GLY A 217 -10.50 -1.68 -6.77
CA GLY A 217 -10.14 -2.21 -8.09
C GLY A 217 -8.64 -2.08 -8.41
N LEU A 218 -8.05 -0.93 -8.11
CA LEU A 218 -6.60 -0.69 -8.29
C LEU A 218 -5.75 -1.63 -7.43
N ALA A 219 -6.17 -1.90 -6.18
CA ALA A 219 -5.51 -2.82 -5.28
C ALA A 219 -5.49 -4.25 -5.82
N ILE A 220 -6.63 -4.74 -6.32
CA ILE A 220 -6.73 -6.08 -6.94
C ILE A 220 -5.83 -6.17 -8.18
N LEU A 221 -5.89 -5.15 -9.05
CA LEU A 221 -5.05 -5.10 -10.25
C LEU A 221 -3.56 -5.10 -9.87
N TRP A 222 -3.17 -4.35 -8.85
CA TRP A 222 -1.80 -4.28 -8.36
C TRP A 222 -1.35 -5.64 -7.80
N GLY A 223 -2.13 -6.26 -6.92
CA GLY A 223 -1.86 -7.60 -6.39
C GLY A 223 -1.73 -8.65 -7.48
N LEU A 224 -2.60 -8.62 -8.49
CA LEU A 224 -2.56 -9.51 -9.65
C LEU A 224 -1.26 -9.33 -10.45
N MET A 225 -0.87 -8.08 -10.75
CA MET A 225 0.38 -7.78 -11.47
C MET A 225 1.62 -8.27 -10.71
N VAL A 226 1.61 -8.16 -9.38
CA VAL A 226 2.66 -8.69 -8.51
C VAL A 226 2.71 -10.22 -8.62
N LEU A 227 1.58 -10.91 -8.50
CA LEU A 227 1.52 -12.38 -8.62
C LEU A 227 1.92 -12.90 -10.00
N ILE A 228 1.52 -12.23 -11.08
CA ILE A 228 1.95 -12.59 -12.45
C ILE A 228 3.48 -12.53 -12.55
N ARG A 229 4.10 -11.49 -11.97
CA ARG A 229 5.57 -11.40 -11.93
C ARG A 229 6.20 -12.51 -11.09
N GLN A 230 5.63 -12.83 -9.94
CA GLN A 230 6.12 -13.93 -9.08
C GLN A 230 6.05 -15.27 -9.81
N MET A 231 4.92 -15.58 -10.47
CA MET A 231 4.74 -16.80 -11.26
C MET A 231 5.78 -16.92 -12.37
N ARG A 232 6.02 -15.84 -13.14
CA ARG A 232 7.02 -15.82 -14.21
C ARG A 232 8.43 -16.10 -13.69
N ARG A 233 8.76 -15.63 -12.47
CA ARG A 233 10.06 -15.90 -11.83
C ARG A 233 10.16 -17.35 -11.35
N LEU A 234 9.13 -17.86 -10.67
CA LEU A 234 9.10 -19.25 -10.19
C LEU A 234 9.31 -20.25 -11.34
N ARG A 235 8.59 -20.07 -12.46
CA ARG A 235 8.77 -20.92 -13.65
C ARG A 235 10.20 -20.91 -14.19
N ARG A 236 10.88 -19.75 -14.19
CA ARG A 236 12.28 -19.65 -14.63
C ARG A 236 13.26 -20.36 -13.71
N THR A 237 12.98 -20.39 -12.40
CA THR A 237 13.82 -21.08 -11.43
C THR A 237 13.66 -22.60 -11.52
N THR A 238 12.43 -23.10 -11.72
CA THR A 238 12.17 -24.53 -11.87
C THR A 238 12.74 -25.12 -13.16
N VAL A 239 12.78 -24.36 -14.26
CA VAL A 239 13.36 -24.83 -15.55
C VAL A 239 14.90 -24.90 -15.53
N LYS A 240 15.55 -24.25 -14.56
CA LYS A 240 17.03 -24.24 -14.43
C LYS A 240 17.59 -25.31 -13.48
N VAL A 241 16.73 -26.14 -12.89
CA VAL A 241 17.07 -27.28 -12.02
C VAL A 241 16.75 -28.56 -12.78
#